data_AF-A0A6P3Y798-F1
#
_entry.id   AF-A0A6P3Y798-F1
#
_cell.length_a   1.000
_cell.length_b   1.000
_cell.length_c   1.000
_cell.angle_alpha   90.00
_cell.angle_beta   90.00
_cell.angle_gamma   90.00
#
_symmetry.space_group_name_H-M   'P 1'
#
loop_
_entity.id
_entity.type
_entity.pdbx_description
1 polymer ?
#
loop_
_entity_poly.entity_id
_entity_poly.type
_entity_poly.pdbx_seq_one_letter_code
_entity_poly.pdbx_strand_id
1 'polypeptide(L)'
;MVMFIKRGIRGGLSQCSSRYAQANNKYMQSYDPSKPSSYLMYFDVNNLYGWAMWQPLPHAEFQWVTDVSTFDASSIAVDSPISYIFEVDMEYPQHLHDAHAGLPFSPTRAKSPGKRQDKLLATLYDKQRYVIHYRNLQLCTRHSLRITKIHRILQFA
;
A
#
# COMPACT_ATOMS: atom_id res chain seq x y z
N MET A 1 20.57 -4.09 9.50
CA MET A 1 19.22 -3.61 9.90
C MET A 1 18.84 -2.30 9.21
N VAL A 2 19.63 -1.23 9.34
CA VAL A 2 19.32 0.09 8.72
C VAL A 2 18.97 0.01 7.22
N MET A 3 19.75 -0.72 6.43
CA MET A 3 19.48 -0.86 4.99
C MET A 3 18.16 -1.58 4.68
N PHE A 4 17.73 -2.50 5.54
CA PHE A 4 16.43 -3.17 5.42
C PHE A 4 15.28 -2.18 5.61
N ILE A 5 15.36 -1.35 6.66
CA ILE A 5 14.38 -0.29 6.93
C ILE A 5 14.38 0.73 5.77
N LYS A 6 15.56 1.24 5.35
CA LYS A 6 15.67 2.20 4.23
C LYS A 6 15.05 1.67 2.94
N ARG A 7 15.20 0.36 2.66
CA ARG A 7 14.58 -0.27 1.49
C ARG A 7 13.06 -0.41 1.62
N GLY A 8 12.49 -0.32 2.81
CA GLY A 8 11.04 -0.26 3.05
C GLY A 8 10.43 1.13 2.99
N ILE A 9 11.24 2.20 3.10
CA ILE A 9 10.73 3.57 3.07
C ILE A 9 10.14 3.90 1.69
N ARG A 10 8.90 4.42 1.69
CA ARG A 10 8.19 4.94 0.52
C ARG A 10 7.76 6.38 0.81
N GLY A 11 7.65 7.19 -0.24
CA GLY A 11 7.10 8.54 -0.15
C GLY A 11 5.59 8.54 -0.37
N GLY A 12 5.02 9.73 -0.57
CA GLY A 12 3.63 9.88 -0.99
C GLY A 12 3.38 9.24 -2.36
N LEU A 13 2.26 8.54 -2.50
CA LEU A 13 1.79 8.02 -3.77
C LEU A 13 1.03 9.10 -4.51
N SER A 14 1.44 9.39 -5.74
CA SER A 14 0.69 10.24 -6.67
C SER A 14 0.34 9.42 -7.90
N GLN A 15 -0.96 9.22 -8.11
CA GLN A 15 -1.49 8.36 -9.16
C GLN A 15 -2.69 9.04 -9.84
N CYS A 16 -2.77 8.86 -11.16
CA CYS A 16 -3.91 9.27 -11.97
C CYS A 16 -4.45 8.02 -12.67
N SER A 17 -5.55 7.46 -12.15
CA SER A 17 -6.08 6.16 -12.60
C SER A 17 -7.06 6.30 -13.77
N SER A 18 -7.66 7.48 -13.95
CA SER A 18 -8.52 7.83 -15.08
C SER A 18 -8.07 9.16 -15.67
N ARG A 19 -7.85 9.22 -16.97
CA ARG A 19 -7.36 10.44 -17.65
C ARG A 19 -8.40 11.55 -17.70
N TYR A 20 -9.68 11.19 -17.71
CA TYR A 20 -10.78 12.13 -17.83
C TYR A 20 -11.99 11.59 -17.09
N ALA A 21 -12.67 12.47 -16.36
CA ALA A 21 -13.97 12.21 -15.75
C ALA A 21 -14.83 13.47 -15.88
N GLN A 22 -16.09 13.30 -16.28
CA GLN A 22 -17.06 14.37 -16.36
C GLN A 22 -18.32 13.94 -15.61
N ALA A 23 -18.77 14.79 -14.69
CA ALA A 23 -20.01 14.60 -13.96
C ALA A 23 -21.18 15.23 -14.70
N ASN A 24 -22.33 14.53 -14.71
CA ASN A 24 -23.62 15.06 -15.17
C ASN A 24 -24.29 15.83 -14.02
N ASN A 25 -23.72 16.97 -13.65
CA ASN A 25 -24.17 17.73 -12.48
C ASN A 25 -25.37 18.62 -12.86
N LYS A 26 -26.53 18.42 -12.20
CA LYS A 26 -27.79 19.16 -12.45
C LYS A 26 -27.71 20.67 -12.27
N TYR A 27 -26.66 21.16 -11.61
CA TYR A 27 -26.44 22.59 -11.39
C TYR A 27 -25.54 23.23 -12.46
N MET A 28 -25.07 22.47 -13.45
CA MET A 28 -24.19 22.95 -14.52
C MET A 28 -24.96 23.17 -15.83
N GLN A 29 -24.49 24.12 -16.65
CA GLN A 29 -25.12 24.43 -17.95
C GLN A 29 -25.13 23.26 -18.94
N SER A 30 -24.15 22.36 -18.84
CA SER A 30 -24.01 21.16 -19.67
C SER A 30 -24.81 19.95 -19.17
N TYR A 31 -25.73 20.14 -18.21
CA TYR A 31 -26.56 19.08 -17.67
C TYR A 31 -27.46 18.45 -18.74
N ASP A 32 -27.49 17.13 -18.76
CA ASP A 32 -28.34 16.31 -19.62
C ASP A 32 -29.45 15.64 -18.76
N PRO A 33 -30.72 16.10 -18.85
CA PRO A 33 -31.83 15.54 -18.09
C PRO A 33 -32.15 14.07 -18.41
N SER A 34 -31.67 13.56 -19.55
CA SER A 34 -31.87 12.15 -19.93
C SER A 34 -30.97 11.18 -19.17
N LYS A 35 -29.93 11.70 -18.49
CA LYS A 35 -28.96 10.90 -17.73
C LYS A 35 -29.11 11.13 -16.22
N PRO A 36 -28.81 10.12 -15.39
CA PRO A 36 -28.74 10.32 -13.93
C PRO A 36 -27.78 11.45 -13.56
N SER A 37 -28.10 12.21 -12.51
CA SER A 37 -27.18 13.21 -11.99
C SER A 37 -25.96 12.56 -11.35
N SER A 38 -24.77 13.10 -11.60
CA SER A 38 -23.53 12.68 -10.96
C SER A 38 -22.69 13.88 -10.55
N TYR A 39 -21.74 13.65 -9.64
CA TYR A 39 -20.89 14.67 -9.03
C TYR A 39 -19.45 14.16 -8.95
N LEU A 40 -18.48 15.07 -9.06
CA LEU A 40 -17.10 14.82 -8.71
C LEU A 40 -16.88 15.31 -7.28
N MET A 41 -16.23 14.49 -6.46
CA MET A 41 -15.97 14.81 -5.06
C MET A 41 -14.47 14.84 -4.81
N TYR A 42 -14.03 15.86 -4.08
CA TYR A 42 -12.65 16.03 -3.66
C TYR A 42 -12.57 15.74 -2.16
N PHE A 43 -11.67 14.82 -1.79
CA PHE A 43 -11.40 14.47 -0.40
C PHE A 43 -9.97 14.87 -0.05
N ASP A 44 -9.82 15.51 1.11
CA ASP A 44 -8.54 15.89 1.67
C ASP A 44 -8.49 15.49 3.15
N VAL A 45 -7.38 14.90 3.56
CA VAL A 45 -7.20 14.43 4.94
C VAL A 45 -6.42 15.48 5.71
N ASN A 46 -7.08 16.11 6.67
CA ASN A 46 -6.46 17.10 7.56
C ASN A 46 -5.29 16.48 8.34
N ASN A 47 -4.09 17.02 8.16
CA ASN A 47 -2.88 16.62 8.89
C ASN A 47 -2.56 15.10 8.81
N LEU A 48 -2.55 14.55 7.59
CA LEU A 48 -2.29 13.12 7.34
C LEU A 48 -1.05 12.57 8.07
N TYR A 49 0.08 13.27 8.01
CA TYR A 49 1.31 12.82 8.68
C TYR A 49 1.23 12.95 10.20
N GLY A 50 0.58 13.99 10.73
CA GLY A 50 0.36 14.11 12.17
C GLY A 50 -0.52 12.99 12.72
N TRP A 51 -1.57 12.59 11.98
CA TRP A 51 -2.36 11.40 12.33
C TRP A 51 -1.50 10.12 12.32
N ALA A 52 -0.64 9.96 11.32
CA ALA A 52 0.27 8.81 11.23
C ALA A 52 1.31 8.80 12.37
N MET A 53 1.79 9.96 12.82
CA MET A 53 2.71 10.10 13.96
C MET A 53 2.04 9.78 15.31
N TRP A 54 0.72 9.75 15.37
CA TRP A 54 -0.05 9.37 16.55
C TRP A 54 -0.27 7.86 16.68
N GLN A 55 0.13 7.10 15.66
CA GLN A 55 0.10 5.63 15.69
C GLN A 55 1.33 5.08 16.43
N PRO A 56 1.31 3.82 16.89
CA PRO A 56 2.51 3.16 17.41
C PRO A 56 3.64 3.17 16.36
N LEU A 57 4.80 3.74 16.72
CA LEU A 57 5.96 3.89 15.85
C LEU A 57 7.12 3.01 16.31
N PRO A 58 7.91 2.44 15.39
CA PRO A 58 9.12 1.70 15.74
C PRO A 58 10.13 2.59 16.45
N HIS A 59 10.43 2.31 17.72
CA HIS A 59 11.40 3.10 18.49
C HIS A 59 12.51 2.28 19.17
N ALA A 60 12.28 1.05 19.61
CA ALA A 60 13.29 0.28 20.33
C ALA A 60 13.26 -1.23 20.04
N GLU A 61 14.14 -1.96 20.72
CA GLU A 61 14.16 -3.44 20.81
C GLU A 61 14.17 -4.18 19.47
N PHE A 62 14.81 -3.58 18.46
CA PHE A 62 14.87 -4.18 17.13
C PHE A 62 15.64 -5.49 17.13
N GLN A 63 14.99 -6.57 16.72
CA GLN A 63 15.58 -7.90 16.67
C GLN A 63 15.14 -8.67 15.43
N TRP A 64 16.02 -9.52 14.89
CA TRP A 64 15.64 -10.43 13.82
C TRP A 64 14.96 -11.66 14.39
N VAL A 65 13.81 -12.04 13.82
CA VAL A 65 13.18 -13.32 14.15
C VAL A 65 13.98 -14.45 13.50
N THR A 66 14.33 -15.47 14.29
CA THR A 66 15.18 -16.59 13.84
C THR A 66 14.43 -17.58 12.96
N ASP A 67 13.21 -17.97 13.36
CA ASP A 67 12.35 -18.85 12.58
C ASP A 67 11.20 -18.07 11.93
N VAL A 68 11.26 -17.92 10.61
CA VAL A 68 10.24 -17.23 9.82
C VAL A 68 9.26 -18.21 9.15
N SER A 69 9.53 -19.51 9.19
CA SER A 69 8.77 -20.52 8.42
C SER A 69 7.38 -20.79 8.99
N THR A 70 7.24 -20.59 10.30
CA THR A 70 6.01 -20.80 11.08
C THR A 70 5.27 -19.50 11.39
N PHE A 71 5.80 -18.36 10.95
CA PHE A 71 5.28 -17.06 11.35
C PHE A 71 3.98 -16.72 10.60
N ASP A 72 2.89 -16.55 11.34
CA ASP A 72 1.62 -16.07 10.82
C ASP A 72 1.45 -14.56 11.03
N ALA A 73 1.54 -13.79 9.95
CA ALA A 73 1.32 -12.34 10.02
C ALA A 73 -0.13 -11.96 10.32
N SER A 74 -1.09 -12.87 10.10
CA SER A 74 -2.52 -12.61 10.34
C SER A 74 -2.91 -12.69 11.82
N SER A 75 -2.12 -13.40 12.65
CA SER A 75 -2.37 -13.54 14.08
C SER A 75 -1.90 -12.34 14.92
N ILE A 76 -1.20 -11.37 14.33
CA ILE A 76 -0.74 -10.17 15.05
C ILE A 76 -1.94 -9.28 15.37
N ALA A 77 -2.17 -9.05 16.67
CA ALA A 77 -3.21 -8.15 17.15
C ALA A 77 -2.94 -6.68 16.75
N VAL A 78 -4.01 -5.92 16.49
CA VAL A 78 -3.92 -4.53 16.02
C VAL A 78 -3.25 -3.60 17.05
N ASP A 79 -3.44 -3.93 18.33
CA ASP A 79 -2.95 -3.26 19.54
C ASP A 79 -1.76 -4.00 20.18
N SER A 80 -1.13 -4.94 19.46
CA SER A 80 0.05 -5.64 19.95
C SER A 80 1.15 -4.65 20.32
N PRO A 81 1.76 -4.78 21.52
CA PRO A 81 2.90 -3.95 21.92
C PRO A 81 4.15 -4.27 21.07
N ILE A 82 4.20 -5.46 20.46
CA ILE A 82 5.27 -5.87 19.55
C ILE A 82 4.77 -5.73 18.12
N SER A 83 5.58 -5.13 17.27
CA SER A 83 5.29 -4.90 15.86
C SER A 83 6.39 -5.45 14.96
N TYR A 84 6.06 -5.62 13.67
CA TYR A 84 6.91 -6.34 12.72
C TYR A 84 7.02 -5.64 11.37
N ILE A 85 8.20 -5.73 10.75
CA ILE A 85 8.44 -5.43 9.35
C ILE A 85 8.90 -6.70 8.65
N PHE A 86 8.27 -7.03 7.53
CA PHE A 86 8.53 -8.22 6.75
C PHE A 86 9.31 -7.89 5.47
N GLU A 87 10.18 -8.79 5.01
CA GLU A 87 10.56 -8.91 3.60
C GLU A 87 9.88 -10.15 3.01
N VAL A 88 8.99 -9.93 2.04
CA VAL A 88 8.14 -10.98 1.46
C VAL A 88 8.17 -10.97 -0.06
N ASP A 89 7.90 -12.14 -0.64
CA ASP A 89 7.38 -12.24 -2.00
C ASP A 89 5.85 -12.32 -1.92
N MET A 90 5.17 -11.54 -2.77
CA MET A 90 3.72 -11.52 -2.87
C MET A 90 3.30 -11.68 -4.32
N GLU A 91 2.40 -12.63 -4.56
CA GLU A 91 1.69 -12.79 -5.83
C GLU A 91 0.53 -11.80 -5.88
N TYR A 92 0.32 -11.21 -7.06
CA TYR A 92 -0.83 -10.36 -7.37
C TYR A 92 -1.75 -11.11 -8.35
N PRO A 93 -2.78 -11.82 -7.85
CA PRO A 93 -3.66 -12.61 -8.70
C PRO A 93 -4.34 -11.79 -9.80
N GLN A 94 -4.35 -12.32 -11.02
CA GLN A 94 -4.90 -11.64 -12.20
C GLN A 94 -6.37 -11.24 -12.03
N HIS A 95 -7.17 -12.07 -11.34
CA HIS A 95 -8.59 -11.79 -11.12
C HIS A 95 -8.85 -10.55 -10.24
N LEU A 96 -7.84 -10.02 -9.54
CA LEU A 96 -7.94 -8.80 -8.74
C LEU A 96 -7.61 -7.53 -9.54
N HIS A 97 -7.12 -7.65 -10.78
CA HIS A 97 -6.58 -6.53 -11.53
C HIS A 97 -7.63 -5.45 -11.78
N ASP A 98 -8.84 -5.84 -12.19
CA ASP A 98 -9.91 -4.88 -12.47
C ASP A 98 -10.37 -4.17 -11.19
N ALA A 99 -10.53 -4.93 -10.10
CA ALA A 99 -10.95 -4.40 -8.81
C ALA A 99 -9.90 -3.43 -8.21
N HIS A 100 -8.62 -3.67 -8.46
CA HIS A 100 -7.53 -2.89 -7.87
C HIS A 100 -6.87 -1.90 -8.84
N ALA A 101 -7.31 -1.81 -10.09
CA ALA A 101 -6.73 -0.92 -11.10
C ALA A 101 -6.66 0.55 -10.66
N GLY A 102 -7.64 0.97 -9.85
CA GLY A 102 -7.70 2.32 -9.30
C GLY A 102 -6.59 2.64 -8.31
N LEU A 103 -6.27 1.72 -7.40
CA LEU A 103 -5.29 1.95 -6.33
C LEU A 103 -4.58 0.63 -5.96
N PRO A 104 -3.59 0.18 -6.78
CA PRO A 104 -2.86 -1.05 -6.50
C PRO A 104 -2.08 -1.00 -5.17
N PHE A 105 -2.14 -2.09 -4.41
CA PHE A 105 -1.35 -2.26 -3.19
C PHE A 105 0.17 -2.37 -3.44
N SER A 106 0.95 -2.08 -2.39
CA SER A 106 2.40 -2.29 -2.33
C SER A 106 3.20 -1.59 -3.43
N PRO A 107 3.10 -0.26 -3.57
CA PRO A 107 3.79 0.47 -4.62
C PRO A 107 5.32 0.36 -4.50
N THR A 108 6.00 0.26 -5.64
CA THR A 108 7.44 -0.02 -5.73
C THR A 108 8.19 1.18 -6.30
N ARG A 109 9.36 1.47 -5.74
CA ARG A 109 10.27 2.49 -6.29
C ARG A 109 10.98 1.89 -7.51
N ALA A 110 10.70 2.43 -8.69
CA ALA A 110 11.33 1.99 -9.93
C ALA A 110 11.32 3.09 -10.99
N LYS A 111 12.17 2.95 -12.01
CA LYS A 111 12.16 3.82 -13.19
C LYS A 111 10.97 3.45 -14.07
N SER A 112 10.23 4.47 -14.48
CA SER A 112 9.22 4.28 -15.54
C SER A 112 9.92 4.14 -16.90
N PRO A 113 9.32 3.40 -17.87
CA PRO A 113 9.89 3.25 -19.21
C PRO A 113 10.25 4.62 -19.81
N GLY A 114 11.50 4.76 -20.25
CA GLY A 114 12.00 6.00 -20.86
C GLY A 114 12.24 7.17 -19.90
N LYS A 115 12.15 6.98 -18.58
CA LYS A 115 12.45 8.03 -17.59
C LYS A 115 13.72 7.70 -16.78
N ARG A 116 14.47 8.74 -16.44
CA ARG A 116 15.74 8.61 -15.71
C ARG A 116 15.57 8.52 -14.19
N GLN A 117 14.52 9.14 -13.66
CA GLN A 117 14.26 9.23 -12.23
C GLN A 117 13.37 8.09 -11.75
N ASP A 118 13.68 7.57 -10.58
CA ASP A 118 12.80 6.63 -9.88
C ASP A 118 11.52 7.35 -9.45
N LYS A 119 10.40 6.67 -9.64
CA LYS A 119 9.10 7.08 -9.11
C LYS A 119 8.52 5.96 -8.27
N LEU A 120 7.55 6.32 -7.43
CA LEU A 120 6.74 5.35 -6.72
C LEU A 120 5.64 4.85 -7.65
N LEU A 121 5.74 3.62 -8.11
CA LEU A 121 4.83 3.01 -9.09
C LEU A 121 3.85 2.08 -8.36
N ALA A 122 2.56 2.37 -8.46
CA ALA A 122 1.52 1.42 -8.08
C ALA A 122 1.24 0.49 -9.26
N THR A 123 1.78 -0.72 -9.20
CA THR A 123 1.63 -1.74 -10.24
C THR A 123 0.85 -2.94 -9.72
N LEU A 124 0.16 -3.63 -10.63
CA LEU A 124 -0.52 -4.90 -10.37
C LEU A 124 0.42 -6.12 -10.54
N TYR A 125 1.73 -5.91 -10.57
CA TYR A 125 2.70 -7.00 -10.72
C TYR A 125 2.96 -7.71 -9.39
N ASP A 126 3.49 -8.92 -9.46
CA ASP A 126 4.07 -9.58 -8.30
C ASP A 126 5.14 -8.72 -7.65
N LYS A 127 5.29 -8.88 -6.34
CA LYS A 127 6.26 -8.17 -5.53
C LYS A 127 7.30 -9.17 -5.06
N GLN A 128 8.57 -8.85 -5.26
CA GLN A 128 9.69 -9.68 -4.88
C GLN A 128 10.52 -8.95 -3.83
N ARG A 129 10.85 -9.64 -2.74
CA ARG A 129 11.65 -9.12 -1.62
C ARG A 129 11.14 -7.76 -1.10
N TYR A 130 9.83 -7.59 -1.09
CA TYR A 130 9.17 -6.35 -0.74
C TYR A 130 9.19 -6.15 0.77
N VAL A 131 9.66 -4.99 1.22
CA VAL A 131 9.72 -4.64 2.64
C VAL A 131 8.45 -3.91 3.04
N ILE A 132 7.71 -4.44 4.01
CA ILE A 132 6.37 -3.98 4.37
C ILE A 132 6.10 -4.11 5.88
N HIS A 133 5.43 -3.10 6.44
CA HIS A 133 4.96 -3.13 7.82
C HIS A 133 3.78 -4.12 7.97
N TYR A 134 3.68 -4.82 9.10
CA TYR A 134 2.69 -5.88 9.30
C TYR A 134 1.25 -5.44 9.01
N ARG A 135 0.84 -4.23 9.42
CA ARG A 135 -0.51 -3.69 9.16
C ARG A 135 -0.83 -3.61 7.66
N ASN A 136 0.15 -3.21 6.85
CA ASN A 136 -0.02 -3.13 5.40
C ASN A 136 0.00 -4.52 4.76
N LEU A 137 0.77 -5.46 5.30
CA LEU A 137 0.77 -6.85 4.86
C LEU A 137 -0.57 -7.54 5.16
N GLN A 138 -1.13 -7.32 6.35
CA GLN A 138 -2.48 -7.75 6.71
C GLN A 138 -3.53 -7.13 5.80
N LEU A 139 -3.42 -5.84 5.46
CA LEU A 139 -4.32 -5.21 4.50
C LEU A 139 -4.22 -5.90 3.11
N CYS A 140 -3.01 -6.13 2.61
CA CYS A 140 -2.80 -6.82 1.33
C CYS A 140 -3.45 -8.21 1.33
N THR A 141 -3.25 -9.00 2.37
CA THR A 141 -3.81 -10.37 2.49
C THR A 141 -5.33 -10.37 2.65
N ARG A 142 -5.91 -9.42 3.40
CA ARG A 142 -7.38 -9.22 3.45
C ARG A 142 -7.95 -8.88 2.08
N HIS A 143 -7.20 -8.19 1.23
CA HIS A 143 -7.54 -7.93 -0.17
C HIS A 143 -7.02 -9.02 -1.12
N SER A 144 -6.84 -10.25 -0.64
CA SER A 144 -6.55 -11.44 -1.42
C SER A 144 -5.19 -11.46 -2.15
N LEU A 145 -4.27 -10.56 -1.83
CA LEU A 145 -2.86 -10.73 -2.25
C LEU A 145 -2.27 -11.92 -1.48
N ARG A 146 -1.48 -12.75 -2.17
CA ARG A 146 -0.97 -14.00 -1.60
C ARG A 146 0.50 -13.85 -1.26
N ILE A 147 0.86 -14.11 -0.01
CA ILE A 147 2.26 -14.21 0.40
C ILE A 147 2.78 -15.55 -0.11
N THR A 148 3.79 -15.53 -0.98
CA THR A 148 4.40 -16.76 -1.51
C THR A 148 5.66 -17.15 -0.74
N LYS A 149 6.34 -16.18 -0.11
CA LYS A 149 7.54 -16.43 0.70
C LYS A 149 7.77 -15.31 1.73
N ILE A 150 8.16 -15.69 2.94
CA ILE A 150 8.73 -14.79 3.93
C ILE A 150 10.25 -15.01 3.95
N HIS A 151 11.03 -13.95 3.72
CA HIS A 151 12.50 -14.02 3.72
C HIS A 151 13.09 -13.64 5.06
N ARG A 152 12.59 -12.55 5.65
CA ARG A 152 13.09 -11.99 6.92
C ARG A 152 11.97 -11.26 7.64
N ILE A 153 12.04 -11.27 8.96
CA ILE A 153 11.13 -10.52 9.83
C ILE A 153 11.99 -9.75 10.84
N LEU A 154 11.74 -8.44 10.92
CA LEU A 154 12.30 -7.57 11.94
C LEU A 154 11.20 -7.25 12.95
N GLN A 155 11.38 -7.68 14.19
CA GLN A 155 10.50 -7.32 15.31
C GLN A 155 11.03 -6.07 16.01
N PHE A 156 10.13 -5.31 16.64
CA PHE A 156 10.43 -4.13 17.44
C PHE A 156 9.30 -3.85 18.43
N ALA A 157 9.61 -3.11 19.47
CA ALA A 157 8.67 -2.64 20.50
C ALA A 157 8.88 -1.15 20.78
#